data_AF-A0A967FLF2-F1
#
_entry.id   AF-A0A967FLF2-F1
#
_cell.length_a   1.000
_cell.length_b   1.000
_cell.length_c   1.000
_cell.angle_alpha   90.00
_cell.angle_beta   90.00
_cell.angle_gamma   90.00
#
_symmetry.space_group_name_H-M   'P 1'
#
loop_
_entity.id
_entity.type
_entity.pdbx_description
1 polymer ?
#
loop_
_entity_poly.entity_id
_entity_poly.type
_entity_poly.pdbx_seq_one_letter_code
_entity_poly.pdbx_strand_id
1 'polypeptide(L)' 'QEFKGTVIRMKKGGNNTNFTVRRVASGGIGVERTFLVRSPMIDKVTVHRHADVKRAKLYYLRNRRGKSARLKQRFN' A
#
# COMPACT_ATOMS: atom_id res chain seq x y z
N GLN A 1 5.75 -13.57 8.29
CA GLN A 1 4.66 -13.74 7.29
C GLN A 1 4.67 -12.55 6.34
N GLU A 2 4.65 -12.78 5.03
CA GLU A 2 4.70 -11.70 4.04
C GLU A 2 3.34 -11.02 3.83
N PHE A 3 3.35 -9.69 3.69
CA PHE A 3 2.17 -8.90 3.34
C PHE A 3 2.45 -8.03 2.11
N LYS A 4 2.17 -8.58 0.92
CA LYS A 4 2.36 -7.89 -0.36
C LYS A 4 1.08 -7.16 -0.78
N GLY A 5 1.20 -5.90 -1.17
CA GLY A 5 0.09 -5.10 -1.68
C GLY A 5 0.53 -3.71 -2.14
N THR A 6 -0.45 -2.86 -2.45
CA THR A 6 -0.24 -1.48 -2.89
C THR A 6 -0.23 -0.56 -1.69
N VAL A 7 0.77 0.30 -1.55
CA VAL A 7 0.76 1.38 -0.56
C VAL A 7 -0.28 2.42 -0.99
N ILE A 8 -1.29 2.65 -0.15
CA ILE A 8 -2.38 3.60 -0.46
C ILE A 8 -2.26 4.92 0.31
N ARG A 9 -1.41 4.95 1.34
CA ARG A 9 -1.24 6.09 2.23
C ARG A 9 0.10 5.99 2.94
N MET A 10 0.73 7.15 3.14
CA MET A 10 1.82 7.34 4.08
C MET A 10 1.51 8.55 4.97
N LYS A 11 1.65 8.41 6.29
CA LYS A 11 1.58 9.51 7.26
C LYS A 11 2.98 9.78 7.75
N LYS A 12 3.40 11.03 7.62
CA LYS A 12 4.61 11.56 8.26
C LYS A 12 4.23 12.03 9.67
N GLY A 13 5.07 11.75 10.66
CA GLY A 13 4.80 12.13 12.05
C GLY A 13 5.94 11.79 13.02
N GLY A 14 7.19 11.91 12.57
CA GLY A 14 8.36 11.53 13.37
C GLY A 14 8.33 10.05 13.75
N ASN A 15 8.35 9.74 15.05
CA ASN A 15 8.24 8.37 15.55
C ASN A 15 6.92 7.68 15.16
N ASN A 16 5.86 8.45 14.95
CA ASN A 16 4.53 7.91 14.58
C ASN A 16 4.33 7.78 13.06
N THR A 17 5.41 7.80 12.28
CA THR A 17 5.36 7.63 10.83
C THR A 17 4.86 6.23 10.49
N ASN A 18 3.85 6.15 9.63
CA ASN A 18 3.23 4.88 9.23
C ASN A 18 2.75 4.87 7.79
N PHE A 19 2.54 3.68 7.25
CA PHE A 19 2.04 3.48 5.90
C PHE A 19 0.97 2.39 5.89
N THR A 20 0.01 2.51 4.98
CA THR A 20 -1.09 1.54 4.84
C THR A 20 -0.95 0.81 3.52
N VAL A 21 -0.89 -0.52 3.60
CA VAL A 21 -0.82 -1.42 2.45
C VAL A 21 -2.19 -2.04 2.23
N ARG A 22 -2.70 -2.00 1.00
CA ARG A 22 -3.95 -2.62 0.56
C ARG A 22 -3.66 -3.81 -0.35
N ARG A 23 -4.29 -4.95 -0.07
CA ARG A 23 -4.35 -6.09 -1.00
C ARG A 23 -5.77 -6.63 -1.09
N VAL A 24 -6.07 -7.32 -2.17
CA VAL A 24 -7.25 -8.19 -2.24
C VAL A 24 -6.77 -9.59 -1.83
N ALA A 25 -7.39 -10.17 -0.81
CA ALA A 25 -7.07 -11.48 -0.31
C ALA A 25 -7.81 -12.58 -1.11
N SER A 26 -7.48 -13.83 -0.82
CA SER A 26 -8.23 -14.99 -1.30
C SER A 26 -9.73 -14.81 -0.98
N GLY A 27 -10.60 -15.03 -1.96
CA GLY A 27 -12.04 -14.77 -1.83
C GLY A 27 -12.49 -13.35 -2.21
N GLY A 28 -11.60 -12.50 -2.74
CA GLY A 28 -11.99 -11.19 -3.29
C GLY A 28 -12.21 -10.10 -2.25
N ILE A 29 -11.94 -10.38 -0.97
CA ILE A 29 -12.11 -9.44 0.15
C ILE A 29 -10.91 -8.49 0.20
N GLY A 30 -11.19 -7.19 0.29
CA GLY A 30 -10.16 -6.17 0.44
C GLY A 30 -9.62 -6.13 1.86
N VAL A 31 -8.32 -6.32 2.04
CA VAL A 31 -7.63 -6.26 3.33
C VAL A 31 -6.64 -5.10 3.32
N GLU A 32 -6.68 -4.28 4.36
CA GLU A 32 -5.75 -3.18 4.59
C GLU A 32 -5.02 -3.40 5.91
N ARG A 33 -3.71 -3.16 5.90
CA ARG A 33 -2.89 -3.20 7.11
C ARG A 33 -2.05 -1.94 7.20
N THR A 34 -2.07 -1.30 8.36
CA THR A 34 -1.24 -0.13 8.66
C THR A 34 -0.04 -0.56 9.47
N PHE A 35 1.13 -0.12 9.04
CA PHE A 35 2.42 -0.48 9.59
C PHE A 35 3.13 0.78 10.07
N LEU A 36 3.65 0.76 11.30
CA LEU A 36 4.54 1.80 11.80
C LEU A 36 5.94 1.60 11.19
N VAL A 37 6.52 2.63 10.58
CA VAL A 37 7.80 2.53 9.87
C VAL A 37 8.95 2.08 10.78
N ARG A 38 8.89 2.42 12.07
CA ARG A 38 9.93 2.15 13.08
C ARG A 38 9.56 1.02 14.04
N SER A 39 8.56 0.19 13.71
CA SER A 39 8.17 -0.91 14.59
C SER A 39 9.14 -2.09 14.46
N PRO A 40 9.56 -2.72 15.57
CA PRO A 40 10.39 -3.93 15.54
C PRO A 40 9.63 -5.15 14.98
N MET A 41 8.31 -5.06 14.80
CA MET A 41 7.52 -6.12 14.16
C MET A 41 7.75 -6.21 12.64
N ILE A 42 8.40 -5.20 12.04
CA ILE A 42 8.70 -5.20 10.60
C ILE A 42 10.16 -5.58 10.43
N ASP A 43 10.38 -6.78 9.90
CA ASP A 43 11.73 -7.27 9.59
C ASP A 43 12.32 -6.57 8.35
N LYS A 44 11.57 -6.55 7.24
CA LYS A 44 12.04 -5.95 5.98
C LYS A 44 10.90 -5.36 5.15
N VAL A 45 11.21 -4.28 4.44
CA VAL A 45 10.34 -3.68 3.43
C VAL A 45 11.07 -3.64 2.08
N THR A 46 10.51 -4.30 1.07
CA THR A 46 11.05 -4.32 -0.29
C THR A 46 10.04 -3.69 -1.25
N VAL A 47 10.47 -2.72 -2.06
CA VAL A 47 9.64 -2.12 -3.10
C VAL A 47 9.79 -2.91 -4.40
N HIS A 48 8.75 -3.65 -4.78
CA HIS A 48 8.77 -4.44 -6.02
C HIS A 48 8.43 -3.63 -7.27
N ARG A 49 7.61 -2.58 -7.14
CA ARG A 49 7.10 -1.82 -8.29
C ARG A 49 6.72 -0.41 -7.88
N HIS A 50 7.14 0.57 -8.69
CA HIS A 50 6.71 1.95 -8.58
C HIS A 50 5.53 2.22 -9.53
N ALA A 51 4.53 2.95 -9.05
CA ALA A 51 3.37 3.33 -9.83
C ALA A 51 3.32 4.85 -10.03
N ASP A 52 2.86 5.27 -11.21
CA ASP A 52 2.59 6.66 -11.52
C ASP A 52 1.19 7.03 -11.00
N VAL A 53 1.13 7.94 -10.03
CA VAL A 53 -0.09 8.40 -9.37
C VAL A 53 0.01 9.89 -9.05
N LYS A 54 -1.11 10.60 -9.19
CA LYS A 54 -1.18 12.05 -8.92
C LYS A 54 -1.64 12.38 -7.48
N ARG A 55 -2.19 11.42 -6.75
CA ARG A 55 -2.74 11.62 -5.40
C ARG A 55 -1.82 11.04 -4.34
N ALA A 56 -1.58 11.79 -3.26
CA ALA A 56 -0.82 11.31 -2.10
C ALA A 56 -1.53 10.19 -1.31
N LYS A 57 -2.88 10.17 -1.35
CA LYS A 57 -3.72 9.13 -0.73
C LYS A 57 -4.60 8.48 -1.79
N LEU A 58 -4.49 7.16 -1.94
CA LEU A 58 -5.16 6.36 -2.97
C LEU A 58 -6.43 5.68 -2.46
N TYR A 59 -7.17 6.31 -1.54
CA TYR A 59 -8.38 5.72 -0.95
C TYR A 59 -9.46 5.36 -1.98
N TYR A 60 -9.44 6.00 -3.15
CA TYR A 60 -10.34 5.65 -4.26
C TYR A 60 -10.18 4.19 -4.72
N LEU A 61 -9.04 3.54 -4.44
CA LEU A 61 -8.82 2.11 -4.73
C LEU A 61 -9.66 1.18 -3.85
N ARG A 62 -10.33 1.69 -2.81
CA ARG A 62 -11.29 0.92 -2.01
C ARG A 62 -12.54 0.56 -2.80
N ASN A 63 -12.98 1.47 -3.66
CA ASN A 63 -14.20 1.33 -4.45
C ASN A 63 -13.93 0.74 -5.85
N ARG A 64 -12.67 0.51 -6.21
CA ARG A 64 -12.26 -0.03 -7.51
C ARG A 64 -11.88 -1.51 -7.38
N ARG A 65 -12.17 -2.29 -8.42
CA ARG A 65 -11.86 -3.73 -8.49
C ARG A 65 -11.36 -4.11 -9.89
N GLY A 66 -10.66 -5.23 -9.99
CA GLY A 66 -10.17 -5.76 -11.27
C GLY A 66 -9.32 -4.76 -12.05
N LYS A 67 -9.63 -4.56 -13.34
CA LYS A 67 -8.86 -3.71 -14.25
C LYS A 67 -8.82 -2.24 -13.80
N SER A 68 -9.90 -1.71 -13.22
CA SER A 68 -9.98 -0.29 -12.82
C SER A 68 -9.11 0.06 -11.60
N ALA A 69 -8.71 -0.95 -10.82
CA ALA A 69 -7.81 -0.79 -9.68
C ALA A 69 -6.32 -0.86 -10.07
N ARG A 70 -5.98 -1.19 -11.32
CA ARG A 70 -4.59 -1.26 -11.78
C ARG A 70 -4.00 0.14 -11.89
N LEU A 71 -2.80 0.31 -11.34
CA LEU A 71 -2.04 1.56 -11.44
C LEU A 71 -1.01 1.45 -12.57
N LYS A 72 -0.79 2.54 -13.31
CA LYS A 72 0.25 2.62 -14.35
C LYS A 72 1.64 2.49 -13.71
N GLN A 73 2.56 1.76 -14.35
CA GLN A 73 3.92 1.62 -13.86
C GLN A 73 4.73 2.89 -14.16
N ARG A 74 5.59 3.28 -13.23
CA ARG A 74 6.61 4.30 -13.47
C ARG A 74 7.91 3.61 -13.88
N PHE A 75 8.41 3.94 -15.07
CA PHE A 75 9.70 3.52 -15.61
C PHE A 75 10.57 4.77 -15.65
N ASN A 76 11.11 5.15 -14.50
CA ASN A 76 12.17 6.15 -14.43
C ASN A 76 13.50 5.43 -14.34
#